data_AF-A0A0J6UCI6-F1
#
_entry.id   AF-A0A0J6UCI6-F1
#
_cell.length_a   1.000
_cell.length_b   1.000
_cell.length_c   1.000
_cell.angle_alpha   90.00
_cell.angle_beta   90.00
_cell.angle_gamma   90.00
#
_symmetry.space_group_name_H-M   'P 1'
#
loop_
_entity.id
_entity.type
_entity.pdbx_description
1 polymer ?
#
loop_
_entity_poly.entity_id
_entity_poly.type
_entity_poly.pdbx_seq_one_letter_code
_entity_poly.pdbx_strand_id
1 'polypeptide(L)'
;MTETQPPSDATIQARRREIVAEHLLFTTIRFVAARHPDLLDALEASVDHLGDPAGDATRDDEAVRAIARRFVASLRAEARP
;
A
#
# COMPACT_ATOMS: atom_id res chain seq x y z
N MET A 1 16.87 -18.85 -23.38
CA MET A 1 16.58 -19.26 -22.00
C MET A 1 17.12 -18.16 -21.11
N THR A 2 16.26 -17.30 -20.56
CA THR A 2 16.69 -16.19 -19.69
C THR A 2 16.96 -16.78 -18.31
N GLU A 3 18.22 -16.87 -17.91
CA GLU A 3 18.60 -17.24 -16.55
C GLU A 3 18.14 -16.14 -15.60
N THR A 4 17.10 -16.42 -14.82
CA THR A 4 16.68 -15.57 -13.71
C THR A 4 17.76 -15.62 -12.63
N GLN A 5 18.60 -14.59 -12.56
CA GLN A 5 19.63 -14.45 -11.54
C GLN A 5 18.99 -14.49 -10.14
N PRO A 6 19.54 -15.25 -9.18
CA PRO A 6 18.96 -15.37 -7.85
C PRO A 6 18.88 -14.00 -7.15
N PRO A 7 17.82 -13.75 -6.35
CA PRO A 7 17.61 -12.47 -5.71
C PRO A 7 18.77 -12.14 -4.76
N SER A 8 19.31 -10.92 -4.88
CA SER A 8 20.38 -10.42 -4.02
C SER A 8 19.90 -10.21 -2.58
N ASP A 9 20.82 -10.23 -1.62
CA ASP A 9 20.53 -9.91 -0.21
C ASP A 9 19.83 -8.54 -0.07
N ALA A 10 20.21 -7.55 -0.88
CA ALA A 10 19.58 -6.23 -0.87
C ALA A 10 18.10 -6.28 -1.32
N THR A 11 17.80 -7.05 -2.37
CA THR A 11 16.42 -7.26 -2.85
C THR A 11 15.58 -7.99 -1.80
N ILE A 12 16.16 -8.97 -1.11
CA ILE A 12 15.48 -9.69 -0.02
C ILE A 12 15.21 -8.74 1.16
N GLN A 13 16.19 -7.91 1.54
CA GLN A 13 16.04 -6.96 2.65
C GLN A 13 15.08 -5.81 2.32
N ALA A 14 15.01 -5.36 1.07
CA ALA A 14 13.99 -4.39 0.63
C ALA A 14 12.58 -4.95 0.84
N ARG A 15 12.32 -6.16 0.34
CA ARG A 15 11.03 -6.85 0.50
C ARG A 15 10.65 -7.08 1.97
N ARG A 16 11.61 -7.47 2.81
CA ARG A 16 11.37 -7.66 4.25
C ARG A 16 10.96 -6.35 4.94
N ARG A 17 11.66 -5.26 4.62
CA ARG A 17 11.33 -3.93 5.16
C ARG A 17 9.95 -3.46 4.69
N GLU A 18 9.62 -3.71 3.43
CA GLU A 18 8.30 -3.43 2.87
C GLU A 18 7.19 -4.17 3.63
N ILE A 19 7.31 -5.49 3.78
CA ILE A 19 6.32 -6.32 4.51
C ILE A 19 6.16 -5.84 5.97
N VAL A 20 7.27 -5.54 6.66
CA VAL A 20 7.22 -5.06 8.05
C VAL A 20 6.55 -3.69 8.12
N ALA A 21 6.91 -2.77 7.24
CA ALA A 21 6.33 -1.42 7.21
C ALA A 21 4.83 -1.48 6.90
N GLU A 22 4.42 -2.28 5.91
CA GLU A 22 3.01 -2.49 5.56
C GLU A 22 2.22 -3.06 6.73
N HIS A 23 2.73 -4.12 7.39
CA HIS A 23 2.06 -4.74 8.53
C HIS A 23 1.86 -3.77 9.70
N LEU A 24 2.89 -3.01 10.04
CA LEU A 24 2.82 -2.03 11.13
C LEU A 24 1.86 -0.89 10.78
N LEU A 25 1.95 -0.33 9.57
CA LEU A 25 1.07 0.74 9.10
C LEU A 25 -0.39 0.29 9.09
N PHE A 26 -0.68 -0.89 8.53
CA PHE A 26 -2.01 -1.47 8.50
C PHE A 26 -2.59 -1.61 9.91
N THR A 27 -1.81 -2.19 10.82
CA THR A 27 -2.23 -2.40 12.22
C THR A 27 -2.49 -1.08 12.93
N THR A 28 -1.65 -0.07 12.71
CA THR A 28 -1.84 1.27 13.27
C THR A 28 -3.11 1.92 12.74
N ILE A 29 -3.33 1.92 11.43
CA ILE A 29 -4.54 2.52 10.84
C ILE A 29 -5.79 1.81 11.37
N ARG A 30 -5.79 0.47 11.42
CA ARG A 30 -6.91 -0.30 11.98
C ARG A 30 -7.20 0.06 13.43
N PHE A 31 -6.15 0.20 14.25
CA PHE A 31 -6.29 0.59 15.66
C PHE A 31 -6.89 1.98 15.83
N VAL A 32 -6.51 2.94 14.98
CA VAL A 32 -7.06 4.30 15.00
C VAL A 32 -8.48 4.32 14.46
N ALA A 33 -8.76 3.62 13.36
CA ALA A 33 -10.07 3.52 12.73
C ALA A 33 -11.14 2.94 13.67
N ALA A 34 -10.75 2.06 14.60
CA ALA A 34 -11.65 1.55 15.64
C ALA A 34 -12.20 2.64 16.59
N ARG A 35 -11.52 3.79 16.69
CA ARG A 35 -11.93 4.96 17.49
C ARG A 35 -12.39 6.15 16.64
N HIS A 36 -11.86 6.26 15.42
CA HIS A 36 -12.11 7.32 14.47
C HIS A 36 -12.48 6.71 13.11
N PRO A 37 -13.73 6.22 12.96
CA PRO A 37 -14.15 5.51 11.74
C PRO A 37 -14.11 6.39 10.48
N ASP A 38 -14.23 7.70 10.65
CA ASP A 38 -14.07 8.74 9.63
C ASP A 38 -12.68 8.77 8.98
N LEU A 39 -11.65 8.20 9.64
CA LEU A 39 -10.33 8.04 9.07
C LEU A 39 -10.36 7.27 7.75
N LEU A 40 -11.17 6.21 7.64
CA LEU A 40 -11.19 5.39 6.42
C LEU A 40 -11.84 6.13 5.25
N ASP A 41 -12.79 7.01 5.52
CA ASP A 41 -13.40 7.88 4.50
C ASP A 41 -12.44 8.98 4.05
N ALA A 42 -11.68 9.56 4.99
CA ALA A 42 -10.61 10.50 4.66
C ALA A 42 -9.50 9.86 3.81
N LEU A 43 -9.11 8.61 4.12
CA LEU A 43 -8.13 7.86 3.34
C LEU A 43 -8.65 7.54 1.95
N GLU A 44 -9.91 7.11 1.81
CA GLU A 44 -10.55 6.87 0.50
C GLU A 44 -10.53 8.15 -0.35
N ALA A 45 -10.96 9.28 0.22
CA ALA A 45 -10.97 10.56 -0.47
C ALA A 45 -9.56 11.02 -0.90
N SER A 46 -8.52 10.66 -0.13
CA SER A 46 -7.14 11.01 -0.46
C SER A 46 -6.56 10.25 -1.65
N VAL A 47 -7.17 9.12 -2.06
CA VAL A 47 -6.66 8.28 -3.16
C VAL A 47 -6.56 9.07 -4.46
N ASP A 48 -7.51 9.96 -4.73
CA ASP A 48 -7.53 10.75 -5.97
C ASP A 48 -6.33 11.73 -6.08
N HIS A 49 -5.66 12.02 -4.97
CA HIS A 49 -4.44 12.84 -4.93
C HIS A 49 -3.16 12.05 -5.21
N LEU A 50 -3.23 10.72 -5.31
CA LEU A 50 -2.08 9.89 -5.62
C LEU A 50 -1.74 9.90 -7.11
N GLY A 51 -0.45 9.73 -7.40
CA GLY A 51 0.12 9.56 -8.73
C GLY A 51 1.49 8.91 -8.65
N ASP A 52 1.96 8.40 -9.79
CA ASP A 52 3.28 7.81 -9.93
C ASP A 52 4.30 8.94 -10.22
N PRO A 53 5.34 9.09 -9.38
CA PRO A 53 6.35 10.13 -9.57
C PRO A 53 7.28 9.89 -10.78
N ALA A 54 7.18 8.74 -11.45
CA ALA A 54 7.98 8.46 -12.64
C ALA A 54 7.77 9.54 -13.73
N GLY A 55 8.87 10.04 -14.28
CA GLY A 55 8.87 11.07 -15.33
C GLY A 55 8.98 10.50 -16.75
N ASP A 56 8.96 9.17 -16.89
CA ASP A 56 9.17 8.47 -18.15
C ASP A 56 7.92 7.67 -18.58
N ALA A 57 8.06 6.86 -19.62
CA ALA A 57 6.97 6.06 -20.19
C ALA A 57 6.43 4.97 -19.25
N THR A 58 7.04 4.77 -18.08
CA THR A 58 6.57 3.79 -17.08
C THR A 58 5.58 4.36 -16.07
N ARG A 59 5.34 5.68 -16.10
CA ARG A 59 4.41 6.35 -15.20
C ARG A 59 3.00 5.76 -15.29
N ASP A 60 2.47 5.28 -14.17
CA ASP A 60 1.11 4.76 -14.08
C ASP A 60 0.40 5.22 -12.78
N ASP A 61 -0.19 6.43 -12.85
CA ASP A 61 -0.96 7.02 -11.73
C ASP A 61 -2.14 6.13 -11.30
N GLU A 62 -2.78 5.44 -12.24
CA GLU A 62 -3.94 4.62 -11.95
C GLU A 62 -3.55 3.30 -11.27
N ALA A 63 -2.42 2.69 -11.64
CA ALA A 63 -1.88 1.56 -10.90
C ALA A 63 -1.61 1.91 -9.43
N VAL A 64 -1.04 3.09 -9.16
CA VAL A 64 -0.83 3.59 -7.79
C VAL A 64 -2.16 3.72 -7.06
N ARG A 65 -3.17 4.34 -7.68
CA ARG A 65 -4.51 4.50 -7.09
C ARG A 65 -5.19 3.16 -6.86
N ALA A 66 -5.08 2.21 -7.79
CA ALA A 66 -5.67 0.89 -7.66
C ALA A 66 -5.08 0.11 -6.47
N ILE A 67 -3.78 0.22 -6.23
CA ILE A 67 -3.12 -0.36 -5.03
C ILE A 67 -3.69 0.30 -3.77
N ALA A 68 -3.80 1.62 -3.74
CA ALA A 68 -4.34 2.35 -2.60
C ALA A 68 -5.80 1.98 -2.28
N ARG A 69 -6.68 1.92 -3.30
CA ARG A 69 -8.08 1.48 -3.13
C ARG A 69 -8.17 0.07 -2.56
N ARG A 70 -7.34 -0.86 -3.02
CA ARG A 70 -7.28 -2.22 -2.46
C ARG A 70 -6.87 -2.22 -0.99
N PHE A 71 -5.88 -1.40 -0.62
CA PHE A 71 -5.43 -1.29 0.77
C PHE A 71 -6.53 -0.72 1.70
N VAL A 72 -7.22 0.35 1.27
CA VAL A 72 -8.36 0.90 2.03
C VAL A 72 -9.52 -0.10 2.13
N ALA A 73 -9.81 -0.84 1.06
CA ALA A 73 -10.82 -1.90 1.08
C ALA A 73 -10.47 -3.01 2.09
N SER A 74 -9.21 -3.43 2.16
CA SER A 74 -8.74 -4.38 3.17
C SER A 74 -8.90 -3.87 4.60
N LEU A 75 -8.60 -2.59 4.86
CA LEU A 75 -8.82 -1.97 6.17
C LEU A 75 -10.29 -1.97 6.57
N ARG A 76 -11.20 -1.66 5.64
CA ARG A 76 -12.65 -1.70 5.89
C ARG A 76 -13.17 -3.10 6.15
N ALA A 77 -12.62 -4.12 5.48
CA ALA A 77 -13.00 -5.51 5.71
C ALA A 77 -12.63 -5.97 7.13
N GLU A 78 -11.43 -5.64 7.60
CA GLU A 78 -10.92 -5.99 8.94
C GLU A 78 -11.51 -5.14 10.08
N ALA A 79 -12.14 -4.01 9.77
CA ALA A 79 -12.81 -3.16 10.75
C ALA A 79 -14.24 -3.65 11.09
N ARG A 80 -14.78 -4.60 10.32
CA ARG A 80 -16.09 -5.21 10.60
C ARG A 80 -15.93 -6.23 11.76
N PRO A 81 -16.78 -6.15 12.80
CA PRO A 81 -16.72 -7.07 13.95
C PRO A 81 -17.03 -8.52 13.57
#